data_AF-A0A954ZU56-F1
#
_entry.id   AF-A0A954ZU56-F1
#
_cell.length_a   1.000
_cell.length_b   1.000
_cell.length_c   1.000
_cell.angle_alpha   90.00
_cell.angle_beta   90.00
_cell.angle_gamma   90.00
#
_symmetry.space_group_name_H-M   'P 1'
#
loop_
_entity.id
_entity.type
_entity.pdbx_description
1 polymer ?
#
loop_
_entity_poly.entity_id
_entity_poly.type
_entity_poly.pdbx_seq_one_letter_code
_entity_poly.pdbx_strand_id
1 'polypeptide(L)'
;MPLLLRVALFVCLACFVSPLSAHAERVKEQPAMSSVLRLDRVGVGRRSTVNTDAIEYQVAIGSFMPPKEGDEVTAPDGSKHQWEAMPVGESGGYGPIGGGWAYATVVAESDSIWVLKGSGYRHVYVNGEPRVGDLYGLGIVSLPIRLQEGENTFLFKAGRGGFSLEFAEPPAEVFLETRDSTLPDYVRGDTSEVFAGVLISNATDRWLSGLTVRAGLDDAETSTEVTMLPPLATQKIPVRLPPCPAGDDESVRVRLEIVGDETMVGEPIDLNIAVRDANQKHSRTFISGIDGSVQYFGVTPAE
;
A
#
# COMPACT_ATOMS: atom_id res chain seq x y z
N MET A 1 -21.79 -89.02 3.16
CA MET A 1 -21.49 -88.72 4.58
C MET A 1 -20.20 -87.90 4.63
N PRO A 2 -20.14 -86.85 5.47
CA PRO A 2 -19.91 -85.46 5.06
C PRO A 2 -18.44 -85.03 5.17
N LEU A 3 -18.03 -83.95 4.48
CA LEU A 3 -17.07 -82.98 5.05
C LEU A 3 -17.00 -81.64 4.27
N LEU A 4 -17.29 -80.57 5.03
CA LEU A 4 -16.67 -79.24 5.05
C LEU A 4 -16.83 -78.25 3.87
N LEU A 5 -17.76 -77.33 4.14
CA LEU A 5 -17.88 -75.95 3.69
C LEU A 5 -16.57 -75.16 3.96
N ARG A 6 -16.02 -74.48 2.94
CA ARG A 6 -15.05 -73.38 3.11
C ARG A 6 -15.62 -72.12 2.48
N VAL A 7 -15.92 -71.14 3.33
CA VAL A 7 -16.31 -69.78 2.96
C VAL A 7 -15.03 -68.99 2.66
N ALA A 8 -14.90 -68.46 1.44
CA ALA A 8 -13.87 -67.50 1.08
C ALA A 8 -14.50 -66.11 1.02
N LEU A 9 -14.13 -65.26 1.98
CA LEU A 9 -14.55 -63.87 2.08
C LEU A 9 -13.61 -63.02 1.20
N PHE A 10 -14.09 -62.52 0.07
CA PHE A 10 -13.37 -61.54 -0.74
C PHE A 10 -13.77 -60.13 -0.27
N VAL A 11 -12.87 -59.45 0.44
CA VAL A 11 -13.02 -58.04 0.82
C VAL A 11 -12.49 -57.19 -0.34
N CYS A 12 -13.40 -56.57 -1.10
CA CYS A 12 -13.05 -55.53 -2.07
C CYS A 12 -12.77 -54.22 -1.33
N LEU A 13 -11.49 -53.86 -1.25
CA LEU A 13 -11.04 -52.55 -0.78
C LEU A 13 -11.30 -51.51 -1.89
N ALA A 14 -12.39 -50.75 -1.78
CA ALA A 14 -12.65 -49.63 -2.66
C ALA A 14 -11.85 -48.40 -2.18
N CYS A 15 -10.73 -48.12 -2.84
CA CYS A 15 -9.99 -46.87 -2.66
C CYS A 15 -10.83 -45.71 -3.23
N PHE A 16 -11.46 -44.94 -2.35
CA PHE A 16 -11.97 -43.61 -2.69
C PHE A 16 -10.77 -42.69 -2.90
N VAL A 17 -10.36 -42.53 -4.15
CA VAL A 17 -9.43 -41.46 -4.55
C VAL A 17 -10.27 -40.20 -4.69
N SER A 18 -10.30 -39.37 -3.64
CA SER A 18 -10.83 -38.01 -3.73
C SER A 18 -9.98 -37.25 -4.75
N PRO A 19 -10.58 -36.62 -5.79
CA PRO A 19 -9.81 -35.77 -6.67
C PRO A 19 -9.34 -34.57 -5.85
N LEU A 20 -8.02 -34.44 -5.70
CA LEU A 20 -7.39 -33.18 -5.32
C LEU A 20 -7.78 -32.19 -6.43
N SER A 21 -8.81 -31.38 -6.19
CA SER A 21 -9.05 -30.19 -7.00
C SER A 21 -7.91 -29.23 -6.70
N ALA A 22 -6.83 -29.35 -7.48
CA ALA A 22 -5.88 -28.28 -7.67
C ALA A 22 -6.70 -27.07 -8.13
N HIS A 23 -6.96 -26.13 -7.21
CA HIS A 23 -7.37 -24.80 -7.59
C HIS A 23 -6.19 -24.24 -8.37
N ALA A 24 -6.28 -24.27 -9.69
CA ALA A 24 -5.42 -23.47 -10.52
C ALA A 24 -5.63 -22.03 -10.05
N GLU A 25 -4.63 -21.49 -9.37
CA GLU A 25 -4.55 -20.08 -9.01
C GLU A 25 -4.72 -19.31 -10.33
N ARG A 26 -5.89 -18.69 -10.52
CA ARG A 26 -6.11 -17.81 -11.66
C ARG A 26 -5.21 -16.61 -11.43
N VAL A 27 -4.10 -16.57 -12.17
CA VAL A 27 -3.31 -15.35 -12.32
C VAL A 27 -4.27 -14.27 -12.80
N LYS A 28 -4.48 -13.21 -12.00
CA LYS A 28 -5.29 -12.09 -12.47
C LYS A 28 -4.48 -11.36 -13.52
N GLU A 29 -5.07 -11.09 -14.68
CA GLU A 29 -4.39 -10.26 -15.67
C GLU A 29 -4.18 -8.86 -15.08
N GLN A 30 -2.95 -8.34 -15.21
CA GLN A 30 -2.63 -7.01 -14.72
C GLN A 30 -3.47 -5.97 -15.48
N PRO A 31 -4.17 -5.07 -14.76
CA PRO A 31 -4.95 -4.02 -15.40
C PRO A 31 -4.04 -3.13 -16.25
N ALA A 32 -4.44 -2.91 -17.49
CA ALA A 32 -3.76 -2.01 -18.40
C ALA A 32 -4.59 -0.74 -18.59
N MET A 33 -3.92 0.41 -18.56
CA MET A 33 -4.57 1.66 -18.96
C MET A 33 -4.85 1.67 -20.45
N SER A 34 -6.03 2.18 -20.79
CA SER A 34 -6.38 2.58 -22.15
C SER A 34 -5.57 3.80 -22.60
N SER A 35 -5.93 4.38 -23.75
CA SER A 35 -5.36 5.64 -24.21
C SER A 35 -5.52 6.74 -23.15
N VAL A 36 -4.43 7.40 -22.80
CA VAL A 36 -4.42 8.50 -21.83
C VAL A 36 -4.64 9.83 -22.55
N LEU A 37 -5.51 10.66 -22.01
CA LEU A 37 -5.69 12.04 -22.44
C LEU A 37 -4.97 12.97 -21.46
N ARG A 38 -4.29 13.99 -21.98
CA ARG A 38 -3.70 15.06 -21.18
C ARG A 38 -4.47 16.36 -21.38
N LEU A 39 -4.48 17.19 -20.36
CA LEU A 39 -4.92 18.57 -20.41
C LEU A 39 -3.84 19.42 -19.74
N ASP A 40 -3.49 20.52 -20.39
CA ASP A 40 -2.58 21.50 -19.82
C ASP A 40 -3.12 22.09 -18.51
N ARG A 41 -2.26 22.83 -17.80
CA ARG A 41 -2.62 23.42 -16.51
C ARG A 41 -3.72 24.48 -16.65
N VAL A 42 -4.95 24.12 -16.26
CA VAL A 42 -6.13 24.99 -16.20
C VAL A 42 -6.38 25.64 -14.83
N GLY A 43 -5.32 25.85 -14.05
CA GLY A 43 -5.39 26.43 -12.72
C GLY A 43 -4.15 27.19 -12.30
N VAL A 44 -4.27 27.98 -11.23
CA VAL A 44 -3.17 28.83 -10.73
C VAL A 44 -2.39 28.09 -9.64
N GLY A 45 -1.20 27.60 -9.99
CA GLY A 45 -0.30 26.91 -9.05
C GLY A 45 0.45 27.84 -8.06
N ARG A 46 -0.18 28.92 -7.58
CA ARG A 46 0.41 29.85 -6.59
C ARG A 46 -0.12 29.51 -5.19
N ARG A 47 0.66 29.87 -4.16
CA ARG A 47 0.17 29.85 -2.77
C ARG A 47 -0.91 30.93 -2.65
N SER A 48 -2.17 30.51 -2.69
CA SER A 48 -3.35 31.36 -2.62
C SER A 48 -4.32 30.78 -1.59
N THR A 49 -5.05 31.65 -0.89
CA THR A 49 -6.14 31.23 0.00
C THR A 49 -7.34 30.69 -0.77
N VAL A 50 -7.50 31.13 -2.03
CA VAL A 50 -8.53 30.64 -2.94
C VAL A 50 -7.85 29.81 -4.01
N ASN A 51 -8.17 28.52 -4.05
CA ASN A 51 -7.73 27.63 -5.10
C ASN A 51 -8.58 27.88 -6.37
N THR A 52 -7.92 28.00 -7.51
CA THR A 52 -8.57 28.26 -8.79
C THR A 52 -8.04 27.27 -9.84
N ASP A 53 -8.78 26.20 -10.07
CA ASP A 53 -8.53 25.20 -11.10
C ASP A 53 -9.87 24.71 -11.65
N ALA A 54 -10.03 24.75 -12.98
CA ALA A 54 -11.31 24.46 -13.62
C ALA A 54 -11.76 23.00 -13.42
N ILE A 55 -10.84 22.04 -13.39
CA ILE A 55 -11.18 20.63 -13.18
C ILE A 55 -11.52 20.37 -11.73
N GLU A 56 -10.73 20.88 -10.77
CA GLU A 56 -11.08 20.75 -9.35
C GLU A 56 -12.44 21.38 -9.04
N TYR A 57 -12.77 22.51 -9.66
CA TYR A 57 -14.10 23.10 -9.54
C TYR A 57 -15.20 22.18 -10.07
N GLN A 58 -15.04 21.62 -11.29
CA GLN A 58 -16.00 20.69 -11.87
C GLN A 58 -16.20 19.43 -11.01
N VAL A 59 -15.12 18.88 -10.46
CA VAL A 59 -15.19 17.73 -9.53
C VAL A 59 -15.93 18.11 -8.25
N ALA A 60 -15.60 19.26 -7.65
CA ALA A 60 -16.20 19.70 -6.38
C ALA A 60 -17.71 19.94 -6.48
N ILE A 61 -18.22 20.39 -7.63
CA ILE A 61 -19.66 20.61 -7.84
C ILE A 61 -20.36 19.40 -8.48
N GLY A 62 -19.65 18.29 -8.72
CA GLY A 62 -20.20 17.08 -9.32
C GLY A 62 -20.59 17.24 -10.80
N SER A 63 -19.97 18.19 -11.53
CA SER A 63 -20.22 18.43 -12.95
C SER A 63 -19.13 17.88 -13.87
N PHE A 64 -18.07 17.29 -13.33
CA PHE A 64 -17.02 16.68 -14.15
C PHE A 64 -17.60 15.50 -14.93
N MET A 65 -17.28 15.44 -16.23
CA MET A 65 -17.62 14.32 -17.09
C MET A 65 -16.34 13.75 -17.71
N PRO A 66 -16.27 12.43 -17.94
CA PRO A 66 -15.21 11.82 -18.74
C PRO A 66 -14.93 12.59 -20.04
N PRO A 67 -13.72 13.13 -20.22
CA PRO A 67 -13.38 13.91 -21.40
C PRO A 67 -13.14 13.02 -22.61
N LYS A 68 -13.32 13.61 -23.79
CA LYS A 68 -12.88 13.08 -25.08
C LYS A 68 -11.77 13.94 -25.65
N GLU A 69 -10.98 13.35 -26.54
CA GLU A 69 -9.99 14.11 -27.29
C GLU A 69 -10.66 15.27 -28.04
N GLY A 70 -10.07 16.46 -27.92
CA GLY A 70 -10.58 17.71 -28.48
C GLY A 70 -11.57 18.48 -27.60
N ASP A 71 -12.03 17.91 -26.48
CA ASP A 71 -12.90 18.63 -25.54
C ASP A 71 -12.15 19.83 -24.94
N GLU A 72 -12.82 20.98 -24.90
CA GLU A 72 -12.23 22.25 -24.46
C GLU A 72 -12.57 22.55 -22.99
N VAL A 73 -11.57 23.01 -22.24
CA VAL A 73 -11.71 23.51 -20.87
C VAL A 73 -11.26 24.96 -20.82
N THR A 74 -12.14 25.84 -20.33
CA THR A 74 -11.81 27.25 -20.08
C THR A 74 -11.29 27.40 -18.65
N ALA A 75 -10.04 27.84 -18.52
CA ALA A 75 -9.41 28.14 -17.25
C ALA A 75 -9.96 29.43 -16.62
N PRO A 76 -9.77 29.66 -15.31
CA PRO A 76 -10.28 30.86 -14.62
C PRO A 76 -9.75 32.21 -15.18
N ASP A 77 -8.61 32.20 -15.88
CA ASP A 77 -8.06 33.38 -16.56
C ASP A 77 -8.61 33.61 -17.98
N GLY A 78 -9.55 32.77 -18.42
CA GLY A 78 -10.16 32.81 -19.74
C GLY A 78 -9.38 32.07 -20.83
N SER A 79 -8.19 31.53 -20.52
CA SER A 79 -7.45 30.70 -21.48
C SER A 79 -8.17 29.37 -21.74
N LYS A 80 -8.11 28.91 -22.99
CA LYS A 80 -8.74 27.68 -23.45
C LYS A 80 -7.68 26.61 -23.66
N HIS A 81 -7.93 25.43 -23.13
CA HIS A 81 -7.05 24.27 -23.22
C HIS A 81 -7.87 23.08 -23.72
N GLN A 82 -7.24 22.14 -24.41
CA GLN A 82 -7.94 20.98 -24.97
C GLN A 82 -7.35 19.69 -24.41
N TRP A 83 -8.21 18.68 -24.31
CA TRP A 83 -7.78 17.31 -24.04
C TRP A 83 -7.12 16.73 -25.29
N GLU A 84 -5.89 16.24 -25.15
CA GLU A 84 -5.10 15.70 -26.26
C GLU A 84 -4.63 14.28 -25.93
N ALA A 85 -4.46 13.43 -26.95
CA ALA A 85 -3.85 12.12 -26.76
C ALA A 85 -2.42 12.23 -26.18
N MET A 86 -2.12 11.40 -25.19
CA MET A 86 -0.83 11.35 -24.51
C MET A 86 -0.19 9.97 -24.71
N PRO A 87 0.95 9.88 -25.43
CA PRO A 87 1.63 8.61 -25.63
C PRO A 87 2.32 8.15 -24.34
N VAL A 88 2.37 6.83 -24.17
CA VAL A 88 3.23 6.19 -23.17
C VAL A 88 4.68 6.23 -23.66
N GLY A 89 5.59 6.58 -22.76
CA GLY A 89 7.03 6.57 -23.01
C GLY A 89 7.59 5.15 -23.01
N GLU A 90 8.82 5.00 -23.52
CA GLU A 90 9.48 3.69 -23.67
C GLU A 90 9.64 2.91 -22.35
N SER A 91 9.71 3.60 -21.22
CA SER A 91 9.82 3.02 -19.88
C SER A 91 8.47 2.75 -19.19
N GLY A 92 7.34 2.89 -19.89
CA GLY A 92 5.99 2.69 -19.35
C GLY A 92 5.40 3.88 -18.60
N GLY A 93 6.13 5.00 -18.49
CA GLY A 93 5.65 6.25 -17.87
C GLY A 93 5.14 7.28 -18.88
N TYR A 94 4.60 8.38 -18.38
CA TYR A 94 4.05 9.50 -19.14
C TYR A 94 4.92 10.74 -19.01
N GLY A 95 5.09 11.47 -20.11
CA GLY A 95 5.87 12.71 -20.14
C GLY A 95 5.32 13.82 -19.22
N PRO A 96 6.08 14.91 -19.03
CA PRO A 96 5.64 16.01 -18.17
C PRO A 96 4.44 16.76 -18.76
N ILE A 97 3.46 17.09 -17.92
CA ILE A 97 2.30 17.95 -18.27
C ILE A 97 2.21 19.22 -17.40
N GLY A 98 3.31 19.60 -16.73
CA GLY A 98 3.45 20.93 -16.12
C GLY A 98 2.46 21.27 -15.00
N GLY A 99 1.95 20.27 -14.27
CA GLY A 99 0.89 20.45 -13.27
C GLY A 99 -0.53 20.47 -13.84
N GLY A 100 -0.69 20.04 -15.09
CA GLY A 100 -1.96 19.75 -15.74
C GLY A 100 -2.65 18.49 -15.22
N TRP A 101 -3.55 17.96 -16.05
CA TRP A 101 -4.40 16.82 -15.73
C TRP A 101 -4.19 15.70 -16.73
N ALA A 102 -4.31 14.45 -16.27
CA ALA A 102 -4.38 13.29 -17.15
C ALA A 102 -5.64 12.48 -16.83
N TYR A 103 -6.30 11.99 -17.87
CA TYR A 103 -7.47 11.13 -17.77
C TYR A 103 -7.19 9.80 -18.45
N ALA A 104 -7.49 8.70 -17.77
CA ALA A 104 -7.33 7.35 -18.28
C ALA A 104 -8.51 6.48 -17.87
N THR A 105 -8.74 5.40 -18.62
CA THR A 105 -9.66 4.34 -18.19
C THR A 105 -8.93 3.00 -18.09
N VAL A 106 -9.46 2.12 -17.24
CA VAL A 106 -8.99 0.74 -17.07
C VAL A 106 -10.22 -0.16 -17.10
N VAL A 107 -10.22 -1.17 -17.96
CA VAL A 107 -11.28 -2.17 -18.00
C VAL A 107 -10.88 -3.35 -17.13
N ALA A 108 -11.68 -3.68 -16.13
CA ALA A 108 -11.49 -4.87 -15.29
C ALA A 108 -12.53 -5.94 -15.65
N GLU A 109 -12.09 -7.19 -15.78
CA GLU A 109 -12.98 -8.32 -16.11
C GLU A 109 -13.95 -8.68 -14.98
N SER A 110 -13.62 -8.29 -13.75
CA SER A 110 -14.42 -8.53 -12.55
C SER A 110 -14.01 -7.55 -11.46
N ASP A 111 -14.88 -7.40 -10.46
CA ASP A 111 -14.56 -6.68 -9.23
C ASP A 111 -13.27 -7.23 -8.60
N SER A 112 -12.28 -6.35 -8.41
CA SER A 112 -10.96 -6.72 -7.92
C SER A 112 -10.31 -5.60 -7.11
N ILE A 113 -9.45 -5.99 -6.17
CA ILE A 113 -8.63 -5.05 -5.40
C ILE A 113 -7.19 -5.18 -5.88
N TRP A 114 -6.59 -4.02 -6.13
CA TRP A 114 -5.21 -3.86 -6.59
C TRP A 114 -4.49 -2.86 -5.71
N VAL A 115 -3.17 -2.97 -5.65
CA VAL A 115 -2.30 -2.00 -5.02
C VAL A 115 -1.79 -1.06 -6.12
N LEU A 116 -2.26 0.19 -6.10
CA LEU A 116 -1.81 1.23 -7.01
C LEU A 116 -0.52 1.84 -6.50
N LYS A 117 0.59 1.55 -7.17
CA LYS A 117 1.89 2.21 -6.97
C LYS A 117 1.99 3.33 -7.98
N GLY A 118 2.15 4.56 -7.50
CA GLY A 118 2.19 5.74 -8.36
C GLY A 118 3.38 6.62 -8.08
N SER A 119 3.83 7.37 -9.10
CA SER A 119 4.93 8.34 -8.99
C SER A 119 4.66 9.57 -9.86
N GLY A 120 5.04 10.75 -9.39
CA GLY A 120 5.07 12.00 -10.16
C GLY A 120 3.75 12.77 -10.24
N TYR A 121 2.71 12.37 -9.50
CA TYR A 121 1.41 13.05 -9.45
C TYR A 121 1.00 13.42 -8.02
N ARG A 122 0.17 14.47 -7.87
CA ARG A 122 -0.27 15.00 -6.57
C ARG A 122 -1.35 14.15 -5.93
N HIS A 123 -2.38 13.83 -6.72
CA HIS A 123 -3.51 13.00 -6.34
C HIS A 123 -4.14 12.43 -7.60
N VAL A 124 -4.96 11.39 -7.43
CA VAL A 124 -5.77 10.79 -8.49
C VAL A 124 -7.17 10.56 -7.97
N TYR A 125 -8.19 10.85 -8.78
CA TYR A 125 -9.54 10.37 -8.52
C TYR A 125 -9.71 9.01 -9.20
N VAL A 126 -9.95 7.96 -8.43
CA VAL A 126 -10.28 6.62 -8.93
C VAL A 126 -11.79 6.45 -8.80
N ASN A 127 -12.50 6.40 -9.91
CA ASN A 127 -13.98 6.40 -9.94
C ASN A 127 -14.58 7.56 -9.12
N GLY A 128 -13.95 8.73 -9.18
CA GLY A 128 -14.36 9.93 -8.43
C GLY A 128 -13.89 9.97 -6.97
N GLU A 129 -13.29 8.90 -6.43
CA GLU A 129 -12.75 8.89 -5.06
C GLU A 129 -11.31 9.40 -5.02
N PRO A 130 -10.99 10.43 -4.22
CA PRO A 130 -9.65 11.00 -4.17
C PRO A 130 -8.66 10.06 -3.46
N ARG A 131 -7.52 9.82 -4.11
CA ARG A 131 -6.39 9.03 -3.61
C ARG A 131 -5.11 9.88 -3.68
N VAL A 132 -4.29 9.81 -2.63
CA VAL A 132 -3.02 10.56 -2.57
C VAL A 132 -2.05 10.06 -3.64
N GLY A 133 -1.23 10.95 -4.18
CA GLY A 133 -0.17 10.62 -5.13
C GLY A 133 1.23 10.85 -4.55
N ASP A 134 2.22 10.21 -5.16
CA ASP A 134 3.63 10.42 -4.82
C ASP A 134 4.24 11.53 -5.70
N LEU A 135 3.98 12.78 -5.33
CA LEU A 135 4.43 13.95 -6.09
C LEU A 135 5.94 13.97 -6.31
N TYR A 136 6.71 13.42 -5.37
CA TYR A 136 8.17 13.48 -5.34
C TYR A 136 8.83 12.16 -5.76
N GLY A 137 8.05 11.12 -6.05
CA GLY A 137 8.56 9.81 -6.45
C GLY A 137 9.45 9.16 -5.38
N LEU A 138 9.10 9.33 -4.10
CA LEU A 138 9.85 8.74 -2.98
C LEU A 138 9.61 7.23 -2.82
N GLY A 139 8.63 6.65 -3.52
CA GLY A 139 8.25 5.24 -3.39
C GLY A 139 7.40 4.93 -2.15
N ILE A 140 6.96 5.98 -1.43
CA ILE A 140 6.23 5.83 -0.17
C ILE A 140 4.71 5.77 -0.34
N VAL A 141 4.18 6.00 -1.55
CA VAL A 141 2.74 5.87 -1.83
C VAL A 141 2.46 4.60 -2.63
N SER A 142 1.63 3.74 -2.03
CA SER A 142 1.14 2.49 -2.59
C SER A 142 -0.17 2.26 -1.86
N LEU A 143 -1.27 2.24 -2.60
CA LEU A 143 -2.61 2.34 -2.04
C LEU A 143 -3.46 1.20 -2.56
N PRO A 144 -4.12 0.41 -1.69
CA PRO A 144 -5.17 -0.47 -2.14
C PRO A 144 -6.31 0.35 -2.77
N ILE A 145 -6.76 -0.07 -3.94
CA ILE A 145 -7.87 0.50 -4.69
C ILE A 145 -8.79 -0.61 -5.18
N ARG A 146 -10.07 -0.29 -5.37
CA ARG A 146 -11.04 -1.18 -5.98
C ARG A 146 -11.22 -0.83 -7.45
N LEU A 147 -11.10 -1.83 -8.30
CA LEU A 147 -11.60 -1.80 -9.66
C LEU A 147 -12.95 -2.53 -9.68
N GLN A 148 -13.96 -1.89 -10.25
CA GLN A 148 -15.26 -2.48 -10.50
C GLN A 148 -15.23 -3.24 -11.83
N GLU A 149 -16.02 -4.29 -11.98
CA GLU A 149 -16.24 -4.94 -13.26
C GLU A 149 -16.64 -3.91 -14.33
N GLY A 150 -15.96 -3.95 -15.48
CA GLY A 150 -16.12 -2.97 -16.55
C GLY A 150 -15.15 -1.80 -16.45
N GLU A 151 -15.61 -0.62 -16.87
CA GLU A 151 -14.77 0.56 -17.01
C GLU A 151 -14.56 1.30 -15.68
N ASN A 152 -13.30 1.56 -15.34
CA ASN A 152 -12.87 2.36 -14.20
C ASN A 152 -12.16 3.61 -14.70
N THR A 153 -12.39 4.74 -14.05
CA THR A 153 -11.86 6.04 -14.46
C THR A 153 -10.76 6.54 -13.52
N PHE A 154 -9.74 7.15 -14.09
CA PHE A 154 -8.61 7.72 -13.37
C PHE A 154 -8.38 9.15 -13.84
N LEU A 155 -8.53 10.11 -12.92
CA LEU A 155 -8.25 11.53 -13.18
C LEU A 155 -7.08 11.98 -12.31
N PHE A 156 -5.89 12.09 -12.90
CA PHE A 156 -4.66 12.46 -12.23
C PHE A 156 -4.44 13.97 -12.26
N LYS A 157 -4.07 14.53 -11.11
CA LYS A 157 -3.44 15.85 -11.03
C LYS A 157 -1.93 15.69 -11.03
N ALA A 158 -1.28 16.01 -12.14
CA ALA A 158 0.15 15.78 -12.28
C ALA A 158 1.03 16.72 -11.45
N GLY A 159 2.27 16.28 -11.23
CA GLY A 159 3.37 17.10 -10.75
C GLY A 159 4.00 17.95 -11.86
N ARG A 160 5.21 18.44 -11.60
CA ARG A 160 6.01 19.18 -12.61
C ARG A 160 6.67 18.24 -13.63
N GLY A 161 7.06 17.05 -13.19
CA GLY A 161 7.70 16.03 -14.01
C GLY A 161 6.69 15.13 -14.71
N GLY A 162 7.20 14.09 -15.37
CA GLY A 162 6.39 12.96 -15.81
C GLY A 162 5.84 12.15 -14.64
N PHE A 163 4.94 11.23 -14.93
CA PHE A 163 4.33 10.36 -13.93
C PHE A 163 4.25 8.91 -14.42
N SER A 164 4.14 7.97 -13.51
CA SER A 164 3.95 6.55 -13.81
C SER A 164 3.01 5.90 -12.80
N LEU A 165 2.47 4.75 -13.18
CA LEU A 165 1.74 3.89 -12.26
C LEU A 165 1.90 2.42 -12.62
N GLU A 166 1.76 1.58 -11.60
CA GLU A 166 1.80 0.14 -11.65
C GLU A 166 0.66 -0.41 -10.79
N PHE A 167 -0.04 -1.42 -11.31
CA PHE A 167 -0.99 -2.21 -10.54
C PHE A 167 -0.28 -3.47 -10.05
N ALA A 168 -0.17 -3.63 -8.75
CA ALA A 168 0.36 -4.82 -8.12
C ALA A 168 -0.76 -5.60 -7.42
N GLU A 169 -0.70 -6.93 -7.46
CA GLU A 169 -1.60 -7.74 -6.63
C GLU A 169 -1.26 -7.52 -5.15
N PRO A 170 -2.27 -7.35 -4.26
CA PRO A 170 -2.01 -7.32 -2.84
C PRO A 170 -1.51 -8.70 -2.39
N PRO A 171 -0.44 -8.79 -1.58
CA PRO A 171 0.11 -10.08 -1.13
C PRO A 171 -0.83 -10.81 -0.16
N ALA A 172 -1.75 -10.08 0.48
CA ALA A 172 -2.81 -10.60 1.34
C ALA A 172 -3.92 -9.55 1.51
N GLU A 173 -5.05 -9.93 2.12
CA GLU A 173 -6.12 -8.99 2.48
C GLU A 173 -5.63 -7.88 3.44
N VAL A 174 -4.69 -8.21 4.32
CA VAL A 174 -3.99 -7.27 5.19
C VAL A 174 -2.51 -7.61 5.21
N PHE A 175 -1.64 -6.61 5.09
CA PHE A 175 -0.19 -6.83 5.00
C PHE A 175 0.62 -5.67 5.56
N LEU A 176 1.85 -5.96 5.97
CA LEU A 176 2.83 -4.97 6.44
C LEU A 176 3.78 -4.58 5.31
N GLU A 177 4.29 -3.35 5.36
CA GLU A 177 5.26 -2.85 4.38
C GLU A 177 6.41 -2.09 5.06
N THR A 178 7.64 -2.28 4.56
CA THR A 178 8.86 -1.68 5.13
C THR A 178 9.32 -0.41 4.40
N ARG A 179 8.70 -0.06 3.28
CA ARG A 179 9.11 1.04 2.37
C ARG A 179 9.14 2.44 2.99
N ASP A 180 8.45 2.63 4.12
CA ASP A 180 8.50 3.87 4.91
C ASP A 180 8.67 3.56 6.40
N SER A 181 9.63 2.70 6.76
CA SER A 181 9.86 2.35 8.17
C SER A 181 10.55 3.50 8.92
N THR A 182 10.06 3.85 10.11
CA THR A 182 10.77 4.71 11.07
C THR A 182 11.37 3.83 12.15
N LEU A 183 12.66 3.51 12.01
CA LEU A 183 13.35 2.56 12.89
C LEU A 183 14.26 3.28 13.90
N PRO A 184 14.35 2.78 15.15
CA PRO A 184 15.40 3.15 16.08
C PRO A 184 16.67 2.32 15.84
N ASP A 185 17.73 2.67 16.55
CA ASP A 185 18.77 1.71 16.90
C ASP A 185 18.50 1.18 18.31
N TYR A 186 18.79 -0.10 18.54
CA TYR A 186 18.92 -0.60 19.90
C TYR A 186 20.20 -0.06 20.55
N VAL A 187 20.14 0.21 21.85
CA VAL A 187 21.32 0.57 22.64
C VAL A 187 21.49 -0.43 23.77
N ARG A 188 22.71 -0.96 23.89
CA ARG A 188 23.02 -2.01 24.86
C ARG A 188 22.85 -1.52 26.28
N GLY A 189 22.19 -2.36 27.09
CA GLY A 189 21.86 -2.04 28.48
C GLY A 189 20.73 -1.03 28.65
N ASP A 190 20.20 -0.47 27.56
CA ASP A 190 19.00 0.36 27.60
C ASP A 190 17.76 -0.56 27.71
N THR A 191 16.92 -0.26 28.70
CA THR A 191 15.70 -1.02 29.01
C THR A 191 14.43 -0.23 28.73
N SER A 192 14.55 0.95 28.12
CA SER A 192 13.41 1.75 27.69
C SER A 192 12.58 1.02 26.62
N GLU A 193 11.29 1.34 26.56
CA GLU A 193 10.44 0.87 25.48
C GLU A 193 10.89 1.47 24.15
N VAL A 194 10.91 0.63 23.12
CA VAL A 194 11.38 1.00 21.79
C VAL A 194 10.26 0.75 20.79
N PHE A 195 10.04 1.71 19.88
CA PHE A 195 8.96 1.64 18.89
C PHE A 195 9.50 1.78 17.47
N ALA A 196 8.93 1.04 16.53
CA ALA A 196 9.09 1.23 15.10
C ALA A 196 7.81 1.78 14.49
N GLY A 197 7.93 2.74 13.57
CA GLY A 197 6.81 3.14 12.71
C GLY A 197 6.77 2.24 11.49
N VAL A 198 5.70 1.45 11.33
CA VAL A 198 5.56 0.46 10.23
C VAL A 198 4.23 0.67 9.52
N LEU A 199 4.21 0.50 8.19
CA LEU A 199 2.97 0.58 7.41
C LEU A 199 2.18 -0.73 7.53
N ILE A 200 0.87 -0.61 7.70
CA ILE A 200 -0.10 -1.69 7.58
C ILE A 200 -1.19 -1.26 6.57
N SER A 201 -1.51 -2.16 5.65
CA SER A 201 -2.42 -1.91 4.53
C SER A 201 -3.63 -2.86 4.58
N ASN A 202 -4.84 -2.33 4.46
CA ASN A 202 -6.09 -3.07 4.31
C ASN A 202 -6.48 -3.09 2.82
N ALA A 203 -6.30 -4.23 2.17
CA ALA A 203 -6.72 -4.50 0.80
C ALA A 203 -8.07 -5.22 0.73
N THR A 204 -9.03 -4.77 1.54
CA THR A 204 -10.44 -5.19 1.50
C THR A 204 -11.36 -3.97 1.41
N ASP A 205 -12.62 -4.21 1.04
CA ASP A 205 -13.68 -3.19 1.00
C ASP A 205 -14.47 -3.08 2.32
N ARG A 206 -13.96 -3.69 3.40
CA ARG A 206 -14.56 -3.68 4.74
C ARG A 206 -13.61 -3.09 5.78
N TRP A 207 -14.20 -2.59 6.86
CA TRP A 207 -13.46 -2.20 8.05
C TRP A 207 -12.87 -3.46 8.71
N LEU A 208 -11.59 -3.41 9.08
CA LEU A 208 -10.95 -4.47 9.86
C LEU A 208 -10.68 -3.96 11.28
N SER A 209 -10.84 -4.84 12.27
CA SER A 209 -10.64 -4.56 13.70
C SER A 209 -10.20 -5.84 14.41
N GLY A 210 -9.67 -5.73 15.63
CA GLY A 210 -9.22 -6.89 16.40
C GLY A 210 -7.92 -7.50 15.87
N LEU A 211 -7.18 -6.73 15.05
CA LEU A 211 -5.85 -7.12 14.57
C LEU A 211 -4.80 -6.77 15.63
N THR A 212 -3.77 -7.60 15.73
CA THR A 212 -2.59 -7.36 16.56
C THR A 212 -1.34 -7.57 15.73
N VAL A 213 -0.36 -6.68 15.84
CA VAL A 213 0.99 -6.91 15.31
C VAL A 213 1.87 -7.44 16.43
N ARG A 214 2.37 -8.66 16.27
CA ARG A 214 3.37 -9.28 17.15
C ARG A 214 4.75 -9.00 16.62
N ALA A 215 5.66 -8.58 17.50
CA ALA A 215 7.05 -8.37 17.20
C ALA A 215 7.89 -9.34 18.04
N GLY A 216 8.63 -10.23 17.37
CA GLY A 216 9.45 -11.26 17.99
C GLY A 216 10.94 -11.06 17.75
N LEU A 217 11.74 -11.31 18.78
CA LEU A 217 13.20 -11.30 18.76
C LEU A 217 13.72 -12.34 19.76
N ASP A 218 14.38 -13.39 19.27
CA ASP A 218 14.76 -14.57 20.05
C ASP A 218 13.56 -15.14 20.83
N ASP A 219 13.65 -15.23 22.16
CA ASP A 219 12.57 -15.69 23.04
C ASP A 219 11.65 -14.55 23.54
N ALA A 220 11.92 -13.29 23.12
CA ALA A 220 11.15 -12.13 23.54
C ALA A 220 10.10 -11.74 22.50
N GLU A 221 8.89 -11.45 22.97
CA GLU A 221 7.76 -11.03 22.13
C GLU A 221 7.08 -9.80 22.74
N THR A 222 6.63 -8.91 21.87
CA THR A 222 5.72 -7.81 22.21
C THR A 222 4.53 -7.79 21.25
N SER A 223 3.42 -7.21 21.69
CA SER A 223 2.18 -7.11 20.90
C SER A 223 1.71 -5.67 20.85
N THR A 224 1.23 -5.26 19.67
CA THR A 224 0.64 -3.93 19.42
C THR A 224 -0.74 -4.11 18.82
N GLU A 225 -1.78 -3.64 19.51
CA GLU A 225 -3.14 -3.66 18.97
C GLU A 225 -3.28 -2.66 17.80
N VAL A 226 -3.95 -3.12 16.74
CA VAL A 226 -4.38 -2.27 15.62
C VAL A 226 -5.88 -2.10 15.75
N THR A 227 -6.29 -0.99 16.37
CA THR A 227 -7.69 -0.76 16.76
C THR A 227 -8.66 -0.89 15.58
N MET A 228 -8.36 -0.23 14.46
CA MET A 228 -9.24 -0.19 13.30
C MET A 228 -8.48 0.20 12.03
N LEU A 229 -8.70 -0.56 10.94
CA LEU A 229 -8.22 -0.22 9.60
C LEU A 229 -9.41 0.08 8.68
N PRO A 230 -9.49 1.30 8.11
CA PRO A 230 -10.49 1.63 7.09
C PRO A 230 -10.35 0.75 5.85
N PRO A 231 -11.44 0.52 5.09
CA PRO A 231 -11.38 -0.11 3.78
C PRO A 231 -10.37 0.59 2.87
N LEU A 232 -9.63 -0.19 2.09
CA LEU A 232 -8.74 0.33 1.05
C LEU A 232 -7.77 1.42 1.52
N ALA A 233 -7.19 1.23 2.72
CA ALA A 233 -6.37 2.24 3.38
C ALA A 233 -5.03 1.67 3.86
N THR A 234 -4.04 2.55 3.93
CA THR A 234 -2.72 2.28 4.49
C THR A 234 -2.47 3.25 5.64
N GLN A 235 -2.00 2.73 6.77
CA GLN A 235 -1.72 3.52 7.96
C GLN A 235 -0.33 3.18 8.50
N LYS A 236 0.37 4.17 9.05
CA LYS A 236 1.62 3.96 9.77
C LYS A 236 1.31 3.81 11.25
N ILE A 237 1.64 2.65 11.83
CA ILE A 237 1.33 2.31 13.23
C ILE A 237 2.61 2.26 14.08
N PRO A 238 2.51 2.60 15.38
CA PRO A 238 3.61 2.46 16.33
C PRO A 238 3.72 1.01 16.83
N VAL A 239 4.56 0.21 16.20
CA VAL A 239 4.84 -1.18 16.63
C VAL A 239 5.83 -1.16 17.79
N ARG A 240 5.41 -1.64 18.96
CA ARG A 240 6.32 -1.90 20.07
C ARG A 240 7.28 -3.03 19.68
N LEU A 241 8.55 -2.83 19.96
CA LEU A 241 9.59 -3.83 19.71
C LEU A 241 9.98 -4.53 21.02
N PRO A 242 10.45 -5.79 20.97
CA PRO A 242 11.12 -6.43 22.10
C PRO A 242 12.29 -5.58 22.63
N PRO A 243 12.74 -5.80 23.88
CA PRO A 243 13.93 -5.12 24.38
C PRO A 243 15.18 -5.50 23.57
N CYS A 244 16.21 -4.64 23.61
CA CYS A 244 17.52 -4.97 23.05
C CYS A 244 18.00 -6.32 23.63
N PRO A 245 18.39 -7.29 22.78
CA PRO A 245 18.85 -8.58 23.27
C PRO A 245 20.21 -8.42 23.94
N ALA A 246 20.51 -9.33 24.85
CA ALA A 246 21.87 -9.48 25.37
C ALA A 246 22.73 -10.14 24.28
N GLY A 247 23.94 -9.64 24.05
CA GLY A 247 24.82 -10.22 23.03
C GLY A 247 25.75 -9.19 22.43
N ASP A 248 26.60 -9.68 21.52
CA ASP A 248 27.62 -8.89 20.84
C ASP A 248 27.31 -8.55 19.37
N ASP A 249 26.11 -8.85 18.90
CA ASP A 249 25.69 -8.53 17.53
C ASP A 249 25.59 -7.02 17.28
N GLU A 250 25.99 -6.59 16.09
CA GLU A 250 25.89 -5.20 15.63
C GLU A 250 24.53 -4.87 15.00
N SER A 251 23.73 -5.90 14.71
CA SER A 251 22.38 -5.77 14.17
C SER A 251 21.59 -7.03 14.47
N VAL A 252 20.29 -6.87 14.69
CA VAL A 252 19.37 -7.97 14.97
C VAL A 252 18.15 -7.89 14.06
N ARG A 253 17.50 -9.03 13.89
CA ARG A 253 16.32 -9.18 13.06
C ARG A 253 15.09 -9.32 13.94
N VAL A 254 14.20 -8.34 13.91
CA VAL A 254 12.90 -8.41 14.57
C VAL A 254 11.87 -8.84 13.55
N ARG A 255 11.20 -9.97 13.79
CA ARG A 255 10.12 -10.47 12.94
C ARG A 255 8.79 -9.86 13.35
N LEU A 256 8.02 -9.38 12.40
CA LEU A 256 6.66 -8.88 12.60
C LEU A 256 5.63 -9.79 11.95
N GLU A 257 4.57 -10.10 12.70
CA GLU A 257 3.44 -10.92 12.28
C GLU A 257 2.12 -10.19 12.57
N ILE A 258 1.18 -10.20 11.63
CA ILE A 258 -0.18 -9.73 11.89
C ILE A 258 -1.01 -10.94 12.34
N VAL A 259 -1.76 -10.78 13.42
CA VAL A 259 -2.64 -11.80 13.99
C VAL A 259 -4.07 -11.26 14.04
N GLY A 260 -5.02 -12.03 13.52
CA GLY A 260 -6.47 -11.80 13.64
C GLY A 260 -7.17 -13.08 14.09
N ASP A 261 -8.08 -12.98 15.05
CA ASP A 261 -8.79 -14.12 15.65
C ASP A 261 -7.84 -15.28 16.05
N GLU A 262 -6.73 -14.93 16.71
CA GLU A 262 -5.65 -15.84 17.14
C GLU A 262 -4.89 -16.56 16.01
N THR A 263 -5.16 -16.22 14.74
CA THR A 263 -4.49 -16.77 13.57
C THR A 263 -3.63 -15.73 12.86
N MET A 264 -2.49 -16.15 12.33
CA MET A 264 -1.66 -15.27 11.50
C MET A 264 -2.39 -14.92 10.21
N VAL A 265 -2.38 -13.64 9.84
CA VAL A 265 -2.96 -13.12 8.60
C VAL A 265 -1.87 -12.38 7.81
N GLY A 266 -1.78 -12.66 6.51
CA GLY A 266 -0.70 -12.14 5.68
C GLY A 266 0.66 -12.78 5.96
N GLU A 267 1.68 -12.30 5.25
CA GLU A 267 3.05 -12.78 5.40
C GLU A 267 3.83 -12.00 6.46
N PRO A 268 4.68 -12.66 7.26
CA PRO A 268 5.57 -11.98 8.18
C PRO A 268 6.62 -11.15 7.43
N ILE A 269 7.03 -10.04 8.05
CA ILE A 269 8.16 -9.22 7.55
C ILE A 269 9.26 -9.16 8.61
N ASP A 270 10.48 -8.89 8.15
CA ASP A 270 11.64 -8.74 9.02
C ASP A 270 12.11 -7.26 9.03
N LEU A 271 12.33 -6.71 10.23
CA LEU A 271 13.02 -5.44 10.44
C LEU A 271 14.46 -5.72 10.86
N ASN A 272 15.42 -5.11 10.16
CA ASN A 272 16.83 -5.15 10.56
C ASN A 272 17.14 -3.90 11.39
N ILE A 273 17.45 -4.10 12.67
CA ILE A 273 17.67 -3.03 13.65
C ILE A 273 19.14 -3.06 14.06
N ALA A 274 19.84 -1.93 13.94
CA ALA A 274 21.22 -1.86 14.39
C ALA A 274 21.29 -1.85 15.92
N VAL A 275 22.34 -2.44 16.47
CA VAL A 275 22.64 -2.46 17.90
C VAL A 275 23.89 -1.60 18.12
N ARG A 276 23.81 -0.69 19.08
CA ARG A 276 24.85 0.30 19.37
C ARG A 276 25.23 0.29 20.85
N ASP A 277 26.46 0.65 21.14
CA ASP A 277 26.86 1.01 22.49
C ASP A 277 26.39 2.43 22.84
N ALA A 278 26.23 2.71 24.13
CA ALA A 278 25.73 4.01 24.60
C ALA A 278 26.62 5.21 24.20
N ASN A 279 27.90 4.98 23.92
CA ASN A 279 28.86 5.99 23.46
C ASN A 279 28.90 6.14 21.92
N GLN A 280 28.19 5.30 21.17
CA GLN A 280 28.11 5.40 19.72
C GLN A 280 26.97 6.32 19.29
N LYS A 281 27.10 6.93 18.12
CA LYS A 281 25.98 7.63 17.48
C LYS A 281 24.86 6.64 17.20
N HIS A 282 23.65 6.99 17.58
CA HIS A 282 22.50 6.10 17.44
C HIS A 282 21.21 6.90 17.24
N SER A 283 20.20 6.27 16.64
CA SER A 283 18.86 6.83 16.47
C SER A 283 17.94 6.37 17.58
N ARG A 284 17.11 7.29 18.09
CA ARG A 284 16.04 6.98 19.06
C ARG A 284 14.70 7.30 18.45
N THR A 285 13.70 6.52 18.82
CA THR A 285 12.30 6.77 18.44
C THR A 285 11.45 7.11 19.67
N PHE A 286 10.35 7.80 19.44
CA PHE A 286 9.35 8.10 20.46
C PHE A 286 7.97 8.23 19.81
N ILE A 287 6.91 8.07 20.60
CA ILE A 287 5.54 8.34 20.16
C ILE A 287 5.26 9.84 20.33
N SER A 288 4.92 10.50 19.23
CA SER A 288 4.51 11.90 19.20
C SER A 288 3.24 12.12 20.01
N GLY A 289 3.28 13.07 20.95
CA GLY A 289 2.10 13.49 21.70
C GLY A 289 1.12 14.36 20.91
N ILE A 290 1.43 14.70 19.66
CA ILE A 290 0.58 15.53 18.79
C ILE A 290 -0.39 14.65 17.99
N ASP A 291 0.12 13.59 17.37
CA ASP A 291 -0.59 12.77 16.39
C ASP A 291 -0.42 11.25 16.58
N GLY A 292 0.31 10.82 17.62
CA GLY A 292 0.52 9.40 17.92
C GLY A 292 1.49 8.69 16.98
N SER A 293 2.13 9.42 16.06
CA SER A 293 3.10 8.84 15.12
C SER A 293 4.43 8.50 15.80
N VAL A 294 5.14 7.51 15.26
CA VAL A 294 6.54 7.28 15.66
C VAL A 294 7.43 8.30 14.96
N GLN A 295 8.14 9.08 15.77
CA GLN A 295 9.13 10.05 15.32
C GLN A 295 10.51 9.63 15.79
N TYR A 296 11.56 10.19 15.18
CA TYR A 296 12.94 9.85 15.52
C TYR A 296 13.82 11.09 15.72
N PHE A 297 14.91 10.91 16.46
CA PHE A 297 16.01 11.86 16.54
C PHE A 297 17.35 11.12 16.67
N GLY A 298 18.43 11.76 16.21
CA GLY A 298 19.79 11.24 16.35
C GLY A 298 20.43 11.69 17.66
N VAL A 299 21.15 10.78 18.32
CA VAL A 299 21.96 11.05 19.50
C VAL A 299 23.43 11.02 19.10
N THR A 300 24.17 12.06 19.49
CA THR A 300 25.63 12.08 19.44
C THR A 300 26.14 12.21 20.87
N PRO A 301 26.61 11.11 21.48
CA PRO A 301 27.15 11.13 22.84
C PRO A 301 28.37 12.07 22.93
N ALA A 302 28.60 12.63 24.11
CA ALA A 302 29.82 13.39 24.39
C ALA A 302 31.02 12.44 24.38
N GLU A 303 32.15 12.93 23.85
CA GLU A 303 33.45 12.24 23.87
C GLU A 303 34.00 12.06 25.29
#